data_AF-X0T0K0-F1
#
_entry.id   AF-X0T0K0-F1
#
_cell.length_a   1.000
_cell.length_b   1.000
_cell.length_c   1.000
_cell.angle_alpha   90.00
_cell.angle_beta   90.00
_cell.angle_gamma   90.00
#
_symmetry.space_group_name_H-M   'P 1'
#
loop_
_entity.id
_entity.type
_entity.pdbx_description
1 polymer ?
#
loop_
_entity_poly.entity_id
_entity_poly.type
_entity_poly.pdbx_seq_one_letter_code
_entity_poly.pdbx_strand_id
1 'polypeptide(L)'
;MDYTFLDDRYFHIAGVERENCYAPYLTEDQGKTITVFPIDLSLGRMVPFKRPAEVVKQLYKLSDAHGQRVVSLIIQGEKLGWWDDTYDICYKQDWLGSFLSAIKENQDRIIPVTPGRYLKQTPVCGKVYFPSLSYEEMMEWALSNERQRSFQKLGRRVGKEEMRIFLHGGYFRQFLTKYPEINLLYSRMIHTHILVNQIRGDKYKKQDAKNELWKGQFNAVYWHGRFGGVYTNHLRKSAYRSFIEAEKIARRSEIFMPSIISTDFDMDGREEFLYQGKVYNAYIHRLGGSAFELDYLPASWNYLDTMARWPESFHQDKLAGCDWYWRRSFLDHFFSPDADIDAFDRMEYTELGDFLNQPFEPVDLKR
;
A
#
# COMPACT_ATOMS: atom_id res chain seq x y z
N MET A 1 15.50 -11.73 -12.30
CA MET A 1 15.66 -10.76 -11.21
C MET A 1 16.31 -11.55 -10.09
N ASP A 2 17.59 -11.29 -9.86
CA ASP A 2 18.43 -12.24 -9.13
C ASP A 2 18.67 -11.79 -7.68
N TYR A 3 18.33 -10.53 -7.40
CA TYR A 3 18.38 -9.95 -6.07
C TYR A 3 17.25 -8.93 -5.83
N THR A 4 16.99 -8.64 -4.56
CA THR A 4 16.14 -7.57 -4.06
C THR A 4 16.73 -6.98 -2.78
N PHE A 5 16.06 -6.00 -2.19
CA PHE A 5 16.45 -5.36 -0.93
C PHE A 5 15.30 -5.42 0.08
N LEU A 6 15.65 -5.62 1.35
CA LEU A 6 14.74 -5.50 2.49
C LEU A 6 15.44 -4.73 3.61
N ASP A 7 14.66 -4.10 4.48
CA ASP A 7 15.22 -3.39 5.64
C ASP A 7 15.97 -4.36 6.56
N ASP A 8 17.04 -3.88 7.22
CA ASP A 8 17.81 -4.61 8.23
C ASP A 8 16.96 -5.30 9.30
N ARG A 9 15.80 -4.72 9.67
CA ARG A 9 14.83 -5.36 10.58
C ARG A 9 14.40 -6.75 10.13
N TYR A 10 14.18 -6.98 8.84
CA TYR A 10 13.74 -8.29 8.35
C TYR A 10 14.79 -9.36 8.66
N PHE A 11 16.07 -9.00 8.57
CA PHE A 11 17.18 -9.90 8.87
C PHE A 11 17.24 -10.21 10.37
N HIS A 12 17.08 -9.19 11.22
CA HIS A 12 17.02 -9.40 12.67
C HIS A 12 15.89 -10.35 13.09
N ILE A 13 14.69 -10.15 12.54
CA ILE A 13 13.54 -11.01 12.84
C ILE A 13 13.73 -12.42 12.26
N ALA A 14 14.42 -12.55 11.13
CA ALA A 14 14.81 -13.82 10.55
C ALA A 14 15.97 -14.52 11.30
N GLY A 15 16.44 -13.96 12.43
CA GLY A 15 17.47 -14.55 13.28
C GLY A 15 18.91 -14.17 12.92
N VAL A 16 19.11 -13.17 12.08
CA VAL A 16 20.44 -12.65 11.73
C VAL A 16 20.92 -11.63 12.77
N GLU A 17 22.07 -11.91 13.37
CA GLU A 17 22.74 -10.99 14.28
C GLU A 17 23.19 -9.71 13.57
N ARG A 18 23.26 -8.59 14.30
CA ARG A 18 23.47 -7.26 13.73
C ARG A 18 24.79 -7.11 13.00
N GLU A 19 25.83 -7.74 13.51
CA GLU A 19 27.17 -7.76 12.95
C GLU A 19 27.21 -8.48 11.61
N ASN A 20 26.20 -9.31 11.33
CA ASN A 20 26.04 -10.12 10.12
C ASN A 20 25.00 -9.54 9.14
N CYS A 21 24.38 -8.40 9.46
CA CYS A 21 23.46 -7.66 8.57
C CYS A 21 24.21 -6.80 7.52
N TYR A 22 25.48 -7.08 7.26
CA TYR A 22 26.30 -6.39 6.27
C TYR A 22 26.75 -7.33 5.14
N ALA A 23 25.91 -8.32 4.83
CA ALA A 23 26.11 -9.26 3.74
C ALA A 23 24.74 -9.68 3.19
N PRO A 24 24.65 -10.05 1.90
CA PRO A 24 23.40 -10.56 1.34
C PRO A 24 23.14 -12.01 1.75
N TYR A 25 21.87 -12.39 1.79
CA TYR A 25 21.42 -13.75 2.09
C TYR A 25 20.51 -14.27 0.99
N LEU A 26 20.44 -15.57 0.82
CA LEU A 26 19.41 -16.21 0.00
C LEU A 26 18.12 -16.37 0.79
N THR A 27 16.99 -16.22 0.12
CA THR A 27 15.71 -16.77 0.54
C THR A 27 15.16 -17.64 -0.59
N GLU A 28 14.25 -18.53 -0.26
CA GLU A 28 13.63 -19.46 -1.20
C GLU A 28 12.13 -19.55 -0.94
N ASP A 29 11.36 -19.67 -2.01
CA ASP A 29 9.93 -20.01 -1.96
C ASP A 29 9.60 -20.92 -3.16
N GLN A 30 8.93 -22.06 -2.90
CA GLN A 30 8.52 -23.05 -3.91
C GLN A 30 9.64 -23.52 -4.85
N GLY A 31 10.84 -23.74 -4.30
CA GLY A 31 12.05 -24.16 -5.02
C GLY A 31 12.75 -23.05 -5.79
N LYS A 32 12.28 -21.80 -5.70
CA LYS A 32 12.89 -20.65 -6.38
C LYS A 32 13.60 -19.75 -5.39
N THR A 33 14.86 -19.46 -5.68
CA THR A 33 15.73 -18.65 -4.81
C THR A 33 15.84 -17.21 -5.32
N ILE A 34 15.99 -16.26 -4.40
CA ILE A 34 16.42 -14.89 -4.68
C ILE A 34 17.40 -14.42 -3.61
N THR A 35 18.36 -13.57 -4.00
CA THR A 35 19.28 -12.93 -3.06
C THR A 35 18.65 -11.67 -2.47
N VAL A 36 18.83 -11.42 -1.18
CA VAL A 36 18.27 -10.25 -0.48
C VAL A 36 19.40 -9.49 0.20
N PHE A 37 19.50 -8.20 -0.09
CA PHE A 37 20.43 -7.28 0.53
C PHE A 37 19.74 -6.52 1.69
N PRO A 38 20.38 -6.43 2.87
CA PRO A 38 19.90 -5.59 3.95
C PRO A 38 20.14 -4.11 3.64
N ILE A 39 19.09 -3.29 3.82
CA ILE A 39 19.16 -1.82 3.80
C ILE A 39 19.46 -1.35 5.22
N ASP A 40 20.51 -0.56 5.39
CA ASP A 40 20.83 0.08 6.68
C ASP A 40 19.95 1.33 6.87
N LEU A 41 18.85 1.16 7.61
CA LEU A 41 17.88 2.23 7.84
C LEU A 41 18.46 3.34 8.71
N SER A 42 19.38 3.00 9.63
CA SER A 42 20.02 3.99 10.50
C SER A 42 20.85 4.98 9.68
N LEU A 43 21.67 4.50 8.74
CA LEU A 43 22.40 5.34 7.80
C LEU A 43 21.46 6.10 6.87
N GLY A 44 20.40 5.46 6.36
CA GLY A 44 19.39 6.13 5.55
C GLY A 44 18.71 7.31 6.26
N ARG A 45 18.45 7.19 7.56
CA ARG A 45 17.90 8.27 8.40
C ARG A 45 18.88 9.46 8.53
N MET A 46 20.19 9.22 8.50
CA MET A 46 21.20 10.27 8.57
C MET A 46 21.26 11.14 7.30
N VAL A 47 20.90 10.63 6.13
CA VAL A 47 20.99 11.37 4.86
C VAL A 47 19.70 12.14 4.57
N PRO A 48 19.69 13.45 4.28
CA PRO A 48 20.79 14.42 4.25
C PRO A 48 20.93 15.24 5.56
N PHE A 49 20.34 14.78 6.67
CA PHE A 49 20.19 15.57 7.90
C PHE A 49 21.42 15.59 8.84
N LYS A 50 22.38 14.71 8.64
CA LYS A 50 23.68 14.69 9.34
C LYS A 50 24.80 15.09 8.40
N ARG A 51 25.89 15.64 8.92
CA ARG A 51 27.01 16.07 8.06
C ARG A 51 27.57 14.88 7.26
N PRO A 52 28.04 15.08 6.01
CA PRO A 52 28.57 13.97 5.22
C PRO A 52 29.70 13.20 5.91
N ALA A 53 30.60 13.91 6.59
CA ALA A 53 31.68 13.32 7.37
C ALA A 53 31.20 12.40 8.50
N GLU A 54 30.03 12.68 9.09
CA GLU A 54 29.44 11.80 10.11
C GLU A 54 28.94 10.50 9.50
N VAL A 55 28.32 10.54 8.31
CA VAL A 55 27.86 9.35 7.58
C VAL A 55 29.06 8.48 7.19
N VAL A 56 30.09 9.08 6.61
CA VAL A 56 31.36 8.40 6.27
C VAL A 56 32.01 7.78 7.51
N LYS A 57 32.03 8.51 8.64
CA LYS A 57 32.54 7.98 9.92
C LYS A 57 31.75 6.77 10.40
N GLN A 58 30.44 6.69 10.19
CA GLN A 58 29.67 5.50 10.54
C GLN A 58 29.98 4.34 9.61
N LEU A 59 30.06 4.56 8.30
CA LEU A 59 30.48 3.54 7.33
C LEU A 59 31.85 2.93 7.71
N TYR A 60 32.78 3.76 8.19
CA TYR A 60 34.08 3.30 8.67
C TYR A 60 33.99 2.29 9.82
N LYS A 61 33.10 2.51 10.78
CA LYS A 61 32.93 1.62 11.93
C LYS A 61 32.37 0.25 11.53
N LEU A 62 31.72 0.17 10.36
CA LEU A 62 31.16 -1.07 9.84
C LEU A 62 32.19 -1.92 9.09
N SER A 63 33.36 -1.36 8.77
CA SER A 63 34.45 -2.12 8.14
C SER A 63 34.88 -3.31 9.00
N ASP A 64 35.30 -4.39 8.34
CA ASP A 64 35.91 -5.55 8.98
C ASP A 64 37.26 -5.90 8.34
N ALA A 65 38.02 -6.77 9.00
CA ALA A 65 39.33 -7.21 8.50
C ALA A 65 39.23 -8.08 7.24
N HIS A 66 38.06 -8.67 6.97
CA HIS A 66 37.85 -9.57 5.85
C HIS A 66 37.52 -8.84 4.55
N GLY A 67 37.07 -7.58 4.62
CA GLY A 67 36.77 -6.75 3.45
C GLY A 67 35.58 -7.24 2.64
N GLN A 68 34.72 -8.08 3.25
CA GLN A 68 33.58 -8.70 2.57
C GLN A 68 32.25 -8.01 2.88
N ARG A 69 32.21 -7.11 3.87
CA ARG A 69 30.98 -6.40 4.23
C ARG A 69 30.51 -5.46 3.11
N VAL A 70 29.20 -5.43 2.91
CA VAL A 70 28.50 -4.50 2.02
C VAL A 70 27.39 -3.80 2.80
N VAL A 71 27.29 -2.49 2.58
CA VAL A 71 26.24 -1.65 3.16
C VAL A 71 25.34 -1.18 2.03
N SER A 72 24.05 -1.50 2.10
CA SER A 72 23.07 -0.97 1.15
C SER A 72 22.44 0.31 1.71
N LEU A 73 22.69 1.43 1.04
CA LEU A 73 22.08 2.72 1.35
C LEU A 73 21.06 3.06 0.26
N ILE A 74 19.78 2.85 0.55
CA ILE A 74 18.67 3.21 -0.34
C ILE A 74 17.88 4.33 0.31
N ILE A 75 17.71 5.44 -0.41
CA ILE A 75 17.09 6.67 0.10
C ILE A 75 15.96 7.07 -0.86
N GLN A 76 14.86 7.56 -0.31
CA GLN A 76 13.76 8.14 -1.11
C GLN A 76 14.29 9.35 -1.88
N GLY A 77 14.06 9.40 -3.20
CA GLY A 77 14.59 10.46 -4.05
C GLY A 77 14.06 11.85 -3.63
N GLU A 78 12.82 11.92 -3.17
CA GLU A 78 12.16 13.12 -2.67
C GLU A 78 12.86 13.71 -1.44
N LYS A 79 13.52 12.87 -0.63
CA LYS A 79 14.31 13.32 0.52
C LYS A 79 15.55 14.13 0.10
N LEU A 80 15.97 14.02 -1.15
CA LEU A 80 17.13 14.70 -1.72
C LEU A 80 16.73 15.94 -2.52
N GLY A 81 15.79 16.74 -2.01
CA GLY A 81 15.46 18.04 -2.60
C GLY A 81 13.99 18.43 -2.66
N TRP A 82 13.07 17.47 -2.51
CA TRP A 82 11.64 17.74 -2.67
C TRP A 82 10.94 18.00 -1.33
N TRP A 83 11.38 17.35 -0.27
CA TRP A 83 10.87 17.59 1.08
C TRP A 83 11.26 18.97 1.58
N ASP A 84 10.46 19.50 2.51
CA ASP A 84 10.71 20.78 3.17
C ASP A 84 12.17 20.92 3.60
N ASP A 85 12.77 22.07 3.29
CA ASP A 85 14.16 22.44 3.56
C ASP A 85 15.25 21.59 2.87
N THR A 86 14.92 20.42 2.30
CA THR A 86 15.94 19.51 1.74
C THR A 86 16.57 20.03 0.46
N TYR A 87 15.90 20.88 -0.31
CA TYR A 87 16.52 21.54 -1.46
C TYR A 87 17.70 22.41 -1.03
N ASP A 88 17.49 23.20 0.02
CA ASP A 88 18.49 24.12 0.53
C ASP A 88 19.67 23.35 1.15
N ILE A 89 19.39 22.26 1.87
CA ILE A 89 20.43 21.38 2.42
C ILE A 89 21.21 20.69 1.29
N CYS A 90 20.54 19.99 0.37
CA CYS A 90 21.19 19.17 -0.64
C CYS A 90 21.95 19.99 -1.67
N TYR A 91 21.41 21.13 -2.10
CA TYR A 91 21.92 21.87 -3.26
C TYR A 91 22.48 23.25 -2.92
N LYS A 92 21.80 24.07 -2.10
CA LYS A 92 22.35 25.40 -1.76
C LYS A 92 23.53 25.32 -0.79
N GLN A 93 23.48 24.39 0.16
CA GLN A 93 24.55 24.11 1.11
C GLN A 93 25.50 23.00 0.62
N ASP A 94 25.31 22.52 -0.62
CA ASP A 94 26.12 21.50 -1.29
C ASP A 94 26.35 20.21 -0.46
N TRP A 95 25.34 19.80 0.32
CA TRP A 95 25.46 18.58 1.12
C TRP A 95 25.68 17.34 0.23
N LEU A 96 24.95 17.25 -0.90
CA LEU A 96 25.02 16.08 -1.78
C LEU A 96 26.36 16.00 -2.51
N GLY A 97 26.86 17.13 -3.04
CA GLY A 97 28.19 17.20 -3.67
C GLY A 97 29.31 16.89 -2.68
N SER A 98 29.21 17.44 -1.45
CA SER A 98 30.14 17.16 -0.36
C SER A 98 30.14 15.68 0.05
N PHE A 99 28.98 15.02 0.08
CA PHE A 99 28.88 13.59 0.41
C PHE A 99 29.51 12.70 -0.66
N LEU A 100 29.24 12.97 -1.94
CA LEU A 100 29.85 12.22 -3.04
C LEU A 100 31.37 12.42 -3.08
N SER A 101 31.85 13.64 -2.81
CA SER A 101 33.28 13.95 -2.71
C SER A 101 33.92 13.21 -1.54
N ALA A 102 33.29 13.20 -0.38
CA ALA A 102 33.78 12.47 0.79
C ALA A 102 33.85 10.96 0.53
N ILE A 103 32.87 10.35 -0.15
CA ILE A 103 32.95 8.94 -0.55
C ILE A 103 34.12 8.71 -1.51
N LYS A 104 34.33 9.62 -2.48
CA LYS A 104 35.43 9.54 -3.45
C LYS A 104 36.81 9.63 -2.78
N GLU A 105 36.97 10.52 -1.81
CA GLU A 105 38.21 10.71 -1.05
C GLU A 105 38.55 9.52 -0.15
N ASN A 106 37.55 8.71 0.21
CA ASN A 106 37.68 7.55 1.10
C ASN A 106 37.55 6.21 0.33
N GLN A 107 37.83 6.21 -0.98
CA GLN A 107 37.71 5.02 -1.85
C GLN A 107 38.70 3.89 -1.54
N ASP A 108 39.76 4.16 -0.79
CA ASP A 108 40.69 3.16 -0.30
C ASP A 108 40.03 2.17 0.67
N ARG A 109 38.92 2.57 1.31
CA ARG A 109 38.22 1.76 2.32
C ARG A 109 36.71 1.65 2.10
N ILE A 110 36.09 2.64 1.48
CA ILE A 110 34.66 2.64 1.14
C ILE A 110 34.55 2.51 -0.38
N ILE A 111 34.34 1.29 -0.85
CA ILE A 111 34.34 0.99 -2.28
C ILE A 111 32.89 0.96 -2.79
N PRO A 112 32.45 1.93 -3.62
CA PRO A 112 31.14 1.88 -4.24
C PRO A 112 31.07 0.70 -5.22
N VAL A 113 30.04 -0.13 -5.08
CA VAL A 113 29.87 -1.33 -5.89
C VAL A 113 28.40 -1.50 -6.25
N THR A 114 28.12 -2.08 -7.42
CA THR A 114 26.76 -2.49 -7.79
C THR A 114 26.46 -3.88 -7.22
N PRO A 115 25.20 -4.20 -6.85
CA PRO A 115 24.86 -5.51 -6.29
C PRO A 115 25.30 -6.67 -7.19
N GLY A 116 25.07 -6.55 -8.51
CA GLY A 116 25.48 -7.57 -9.47
C GLY A 116 27.00 -7.76 -9.60
N ARG A 117 27.82 -6.72 -9.38
CA ARG A 117 29.28 -6.85 -9.35
C ARG A 117 29.74 -7.49 -8.06
N TYR A 118 29.15 -7.10 -6.93
CA TYR A 118 29.44 -7.68 -5.62
C TYR A 118 29.16 -9.19 -5.60
N LEU A 119 27.99 -9.63 -6.10
CA LEU A 119 27.62 -11.07 -6.12
C LEU A 119 28.50 -11.94 -7.04
N LYS A 120 29.25 -11.35 -7.98
CA LYS A 120 30.23 -12.10 -8.79
C LYS A 120 31.54 -12.36 -8.04
N GLN A 121 31.80 -11.61 -6.98
CA GLN A 121 33.07 -11.58 -6.27
C GLN A 121 32.96 -12.17 -4.86
N THR A 122 31.79 -12.03 -4.25
CA THR A 122 31.55 -12.44 -2.87
C THR A 122 30.33 -13.36 -2.80
N PRO A 123 30.45 -14.56 -2.20
CA PRO A 123 29.31 -15.43 -1.98
C PRO A 123 28.33 -14.80 -0.99
N VAL A 124 27.07 -15.22 -1.06
CA VAL A 124 26.07 -14.88 -0.03
C VAL A 124 26.46 -15.48 1.32
N CYS A 125 26.03 -14.85 2.41
CA CYS A 125 26.40 -15.26 3.76
C CYS A 125 25.69 -16.54 4.20
N GLY A 126 24.46 -16.76 3.74
CA GLY A 126 23.68 -17.94 4.08
C GLY A 126 22.28 -17.91 3.49
N LYS A 127 21.39 -18.76 4.03
CA LYS A 127 19.97 -18.81 3.68
C LYS A 127 19.12 -18.46 4.89
N VAL A 128 18.14 -17.58 4.72
CA VAL A 128 17.18 -17.17 5.75
C VAL A 128 15.78 -17.05 5.15
N TYR A 129 14.75 -17.09 5.99
CA TYR A 129 13.36 -16.90 5.59
C TYR A 129 12.80 -15.65 6.26
N PHE A 130 12.15 -14.80 5.47
CA PHE A 130 11.63 -13.52 5.94
C PHE A 130 10.13 -13.61 6.19
N PRO A 131 9.63 -13.04 7.30
CA PRO A 131 8.19 -12.89 7.53
C PRO A 131 7.59 -11.81 6.61
N SER A 132 6.27 -11.84 6.45
CA SER A 132 5.51 -10.80 5.74
C SER A 132 5.37 -9.53 6.60
N LEU A 133 6.41 -8.70 6.60
CA LEU A 133 6.47 -7.43 7.35
C LEU A 133 6.68 -6.22 6.44
N SER A 134 6.87 -5.05 7.06
CA SER A 134 7.27 -3.78 6.42
C SER A 134 8.14 -2.95 7.38
N TYR A 135 8.51 -1.74 6.97
CA TYR A 135 9.11 -0.75 7.87
C TYR A 135 8.13 -0.39 8.99
N GLU A 136 8.64 0.19 10.09
CA GLU A 136 7.90 0.28 11.36
C GLU A 136 6.61 1.06 11.22
N GLU A 137 6.75 2.19 10.55
CA GLU A 137 5.70 3.17 10.34
C GLU A 137 4.55 2.54 9.54
N MET A 138 4.86 1.74 8.50
CA MET A 138 3.85 0.99 7.75
C MET A 138 3.12 -0.04 8.61
N MET A 139 3.86 -0.80 9.44
CA MET A 139 3.26 -1.76 10.34
C MET A 139 2.36 -1.10 11.38
N GLU A 140 2.71 0.10 11.85
CA GLU A 140 1.86 0.90 12.71
C GLU A 140 0.60 1.39 11.97
N TRP A 141 0.74 2.02 10.81
CA TRP A 141 -0.39 2.60 10.06
C TRP A 141 -1.44 1.57 9.64
N ALA A 142 -1.03 0.33 9.40
CA ALA A 142 -1.90 -0.79 9.05
C ALA A 142 -2.83 -1.22 10.19
N LEU A 143 -2.51 -0.90 11.44
CA LEU A 143 -3.34 -1.23 12.60
C LEU A 143 -4.60 -0.35 12.66
N SER A 144 -5.65 -0.87 13.32
CA SER A 144 -6.81 -0.05 13.73
C SER A 144 -6.40 1.04 14.72
N ASN A 145 -7.18 2.12 14.83
CA ASN A 145 -6.83 3.27 15.67
C ASN A 145 -6.54 2.90 17.13
N GLU A 146 -7.35 2.02 17.72
CA GLU A 146 -7.17 1.54 19.09
C GLU A 146 -5.84 0.76 19.24
N ARG A 147 -5.53 -0.09 18.25
CA ARG A 147 -4.30 -0.87 18.23
C ARG A 147 -3.08 0.01 17.98
N GLN A 148 -3.16 1.05 17.15
CA GLN A 148 -2.10 2.05 16.99
C GLN A 148 -1.77 2.73 18.31
N ARG A 149 -2.79 3.21 19.05
CA ARG A 149 -2.60 3.83 20.37
C ARG A 149 -1.90 2.87 21.34
N SER A 150 -2.28 1.59 21.33
CA SER A 150 -1.67 0.55 22.17
C SER A 150 -0.22 0.27 21.76
N PHE A 151 0.05 0.18 20.45
CA PHE A 151 1.38 -0.02 19.88
C PHE A 151 2.33 1.14 20.23
N GLN A 152 1.88 2.40 20.09
CA GLN A 152 2.65 3.58 20.48
C GLN A 152 2.95 3.60 22.00
N LYS A 153 1.97 3.25 22.85
CA LYS A 153 2.18 3.14 24.30
C LYS A 153 3.24 2.08 24.64
N LEU A 154 3.21 0.94 23.96
CA LEU A 154 4.20 -0.11 24.13
C LEU A 154 5.58 0.34 23.67
N GLY A 155 5.68 0.96 22.48
CA GLY A 155 6.93 1.50 21.94
C GLY A 155 7.60 2.50 22.90
N ARG A 156 6.82 3.37 23.56
CA ARG A 156 7.34 4.31 24.59
C ARG A 156 7.90 3.61 25.83
N ARG A 157 7.38 2.42 26.19
CA ARG A 157 7.86 1.61 27.32
C ARG A 157 9.12 0.83 26.97
N VAL A 158 9.28 0.44 25.71
CA VAL A 158 10.49 -0.19 25.18
C VAL A 158 11.53 0.91 24.96
N GLY A 159 12.19 1.33 26.04
CA GLY A 159 13.11 2.48 26.04
C GLY A 159 14.42 2.30 25.25
N LYS A 160 14.72 1.09 24.78
CA LYS A 160 15.89 0.81 23.93
C LYS A 160 15.44 0.58 22.48
N GLU A 161 15.94 1.39 21.56
CA GLU A 161 15.64 1.29 20.12
C GLU A 161 15.96 -0.10 19.56
N GLU A 162 17.02 -0.74 20.05
CA GLU A 162 17.44 -2.10 19.66
C GLU A 162 16.39 -3.16 20.01
N MET A 163 15.58 -2.94 21.06
CA MET A 163 14.52 -3.87 21.45
C MET A 163 13.25 -3.64 20.63
N ARG A 164 13.11 -2.49 19.95
CA ARG A 164 11.93 -2.19 19.12
C ARG A 164 11.87 -3.04 17.85
N ILE A 165 12.99 -3.63 17.42
CA ILE A 165 12.99 -4.57 16.29
C ILE A 165 12.09 -5.80 16.54
N PHE A 166 11.84 -6.13 17.82
CA PHE A 166 10.97 -7.22 18.22
C PHE A 166 9.50 -6.79 18.40
N LEU A 167 9.19 -5.49 18.26
CA LEU A 167 7.82 -5.02 18.25
C LEU A 167 7.21 -5.25 16.87
N HIS A 168 6.26 -6.17 16.83
CA HIS A 168 5.52 -6.52 15.62
C HIS A 168 4.20 -5.75 15.62
N GLY A 169 4.03 -4.88 14.61
CA GLY A 169 2.77 -4.17 14.36
C GLY A 169 1.84 -4.98 13.46
N GLY A 170 1.06 -4.27 12.66
CA GLY A 170 0.27 -4.86 11.57
C GLY A 170 1.14 -5.22 10.35
N TYR A 171 0.48 -5.59 9.26
CA TYR A 171 1.11 -5.84 7.97
C TYR A 171 0.25 -5.26 6.84
N PHE A 172 0.85 -5.02 5.67
CA PHE A 172 0.24 -4.22 4.59
C PHE A 172 -1.18 -4.66 4.20
N ARG A 173 -1.44 -5.97 4.08
CA ARG A 173 -2.77 -6.47 3.71
C ARG A 173 -3.87 -6.17 4.74
N GLN A 174 -3.53 -5.78 5.98
CA GLN A 174 -4.53 -5.32 6.95
C GLN A 174 -5.20 -4.00 6.51
N PHE A 175 -4.64 -3.25 5.57
CA PHE A 175 -5.36 -2.11 4.97
C PHE A 175 -6.64 -2.53 4.25
N LEU A 176 -6.69 -3.76 3.72
CA LEU A 176 -7.90 -4.31 3.09
C LEU A 176 -9.04 -4.48 4.12
N THR A 177 -8.72 -4.75 5.38
CA THR A 177 -9.74 -4.86 6.44
C THR A 177 -9.96 -3.56 7.20
N LYS A 178 -8.94 -2.69 7.27
CA LYS A 178 -9.01 -1.38 7.92
C LYS A 178 -9.92 -0.42 7.15
N TYR A 179 -9.85 -0.43 5.81
CA TYR A 179 -10.62 0.47 4.96
C TYR A 179 -11.44 -0.33 3.96
N PRO A 180 -12.77 -0.35 4.11
CA PRO A 180 -13.66 -1.03 3.19
C PRO A 180 -13.52 -0.60 1.73
N GLU A 181 -13.28 0.68 1.47
CA GLU A 181 -13.09 1.21 0.13
C GLU A 181 -11.81 0.67 -0.53
N ILE A 182 -10.78 0.35 0.27
CA ILE A 182 -9.59 -0.35 -0.23
C ILE A 182 -9.93 -1.80 -0.56
N ASN A 183 -10.74 -2.48 0.25
CA ASN A 183 -11.19 -3.84 -0.08
C ASN A 183 -11.95 -3.85 -1.40
N LEU A 184 -12.90 -2.92 -1.58
CA LEU A 184 -13.66 -2.80 -2.83
C LEU A 184 -12.76 -2.53 -4.02
N LEU A 185 -11.80 -1.62 -3.89
CA LEU A 185 -10.84 -1.33 -4.98
C LEU A 185 -9.93 -2.52 -5.29
N TYR A 186 -9.48 -3.25 -4.27
CA TYR A 186 -8.72 -4.50 -4.43
C TYR A 186 -9.56 -5.59 -5.11
N SER A 187 -10.81 -5.72 -4.71
CA SER A 187 -11.77 -6.68 -5.28
C SER A 187 -12.06 -6.36 -6.74
N ARG A 188 -12.21 -5.08 -7.07
CA ARG A 188 -12.28 -4.59 -8.45
C ARG A 188 -11.04 -4.95 -9.25
N MET A 189 -9.85 -4.76 -8.69
CA MET A 189 -8.58 -5.16 -9.32
C MET A 189 -8.54 -6.67 -9.59
N ILE A 190 -8.96 -7.52 -8.64
CA ILE A 190 -9.02 -8.97 -8.81
C ILE A 190 -10.04 -9.37 -9.88
N HIS A 191 -11.24 -8.79 -9.85
CA HIS A 191 -12.26 -9.01 -10.86
C HIS A 191 -11.74 -8.67 -12.27
N THR A 192 -11.14 -7.50 -12.44
CA THR A 192 -10.53 -7.08 -13.71
C THR A 192 -9.37 -8.01 -14.10
N HIS A 193 -8.55 -8.45 -13.15
CA HIS A 193 -7.47 -9.41 -13.42
C HIS A 193 -8.01 -10.73 -14.00
N ILE A 194 -9.10 -11.25 -13.44
CA ILE A 194 -9.78 -12.46 -13.95
C ILE A 194 -10.26 -12.24 -15.38
N LEU A 195 -10.98 -11.14 -15.64
CA LEU A 195 -11.48 -10.78 -16.98
C LEU A 195 -10.33 -10.68 -18.02
N VAL A 196 -9.26 -9.96 -17.69
CA VAL A 196 -8.10 -9.80 -18.58
C VAL A 196 -7.42 -11.14 -18.87
N ASN A 197 -7.37 -12.05 -17.89
CA ASN A 197 -6.78 -13.36 -18.08
C ASN A 197 -7.64 -14.32 -18.90
N GLN A 198 -8.96 -14.10 -18.97
CA GLN A 198 -9.87 -14.87 -19.81
C GLN A 198 -9.73 -14.55 -21.31
N ILE A 199 -9.10 -13.44 -21.70
CA ILE A 199 -8.80 -13.13 -23.11
C ILE A 199 -7.92 -14.23 -23.71
N ARG A 200 -8.42 -14.87 -24.77
CA ARG A 200 -7.76 -15.94 -25.54
C ARG A 200 -7.53 -15.52 -26.99
N GLY A 201 -6.51 -16.11 -27.64
CA GLY A 201 -6.20 -15.91 -29.06
C GLY A 201 -5.50 -14.58 -29.38
N ASP A 202 -6.02 -13.46 -28.89
CA ASP A 202 -5.48 -12.13 -29.17
C ASP A 202 -4.46 -11.67 -28.12
N LYS A 203 -3.17 -11.89 -28.43
CA LYS A 203 -2.06 -11.53 -27.54
C LYS A 203 -1.90 -10.01 -27.36
N TYR A 204 -2.17 -9.22 -28.40
CA TYR A 204 -2.02 -7.76 -28.35
C TYR A 204 -3.11 -7.15 -27.49
N LYS A 205 -4.37 -7.54 -27.72
CA LYS A 205 -5.50 -7.14 -26.88
C LYS A 205 -5.29 -7.50 -25.41
N LYS A 206 -4.82 -8.72 -25.14
CA LYS A 206 -4.50 -9.15 -23.76
C LYS A 206 -3.40 -8.28 -23.15
N GLN A 207 -2.37 -7.93 -23.92
CA GLN A 207 -1.29 -7.08 -23.44
C GLN A 207 -1.78 -5.65 -23.18
N ASP A 208 -2.61 -5.08 -24.04
CA ASP A 208 -3.20 -3.75 -23.84
C ASP A 208 -4.07 -3.71 -22.58
N ALA A 209 -4.92 -4.71 -22.39
CA ALA A 209 -5.73 -4.82 -21.19
C ALA A 209 -4.88 -5.04 -19.92
N LYS A 210 -3.78 -5.79 -20.01
CA LYS A 210 -2.81 -5.93 -18.91
C LYS A 210 -2.11 -4.62 -18.58
N ASN A 211 -1.75 -3.81 -19.59
CA ASN A 211 -1.12 -2.52 -19.37
C ASN A 211 -2.06 -1.59 -18.57
N GLU A 212 -3.35 -1.58 -18.87
CA GLU A 212 -4.34 -0.84 -18.08
C GLU A 212 -4.50 -1.43 -16.67
N LEU A 213 -4.62 -2.76 -16.53
CA LEU A 213 -4.66 -3.43 -15.23
C LEU A 213 -3.47 -3.04 -14.34
N TRP A 214 -2.24 -3.06 -14.87
CA TRP A 214 -1.03 -2.71 -14.13
C TRP A 214 -1.00 -1.26 -13.67
N LYS A 215 -1.59 -0.31 -14.43
CA LYS A 215 -1.74 1.08 -13.98
C LYS A 215 -2.64 1.16 -12.75
N GLY A 216 -3.74 0.40 -12.72
CA GLY A 216 -4.64 0.32 -11.56
C GLY A 216 -4.03 -0.37 -10.34
N GLN A 217 -2.94 -1.13 -10.50
CA GLN A 217 -2.19 -1.76 -9.42
C GLN A 217 -1.20 -0.82 -8.73
N PHE A 218 -1.24 0.48 -9.03
CA PHE A 218 -0.41 1.47 -8.36
C PHE A 218 -0.67 1.48 -6.84
N ASN A 219 0.37 1.19 -6.05
CA ASN A 219 0.21 0.87 -4.63
C ASN A 219 -0.46 1.97 -3.79
N ALA A 220 -0.29 3.26 -4.12
CA ALA A 220 -0.65 4.37 -3.23
C ALA A 220 -2.15 4.43 -2.89
N VAL A 221 -3.02 3.87 -3.73
CA VAL A 221 -4.47 3.83 -3.47
C VAL A 221 -4.90 2.71 -2.52
N TYR A 222 -3.98 1.81 -2.15
CA TYR A 222 -4.28 0.63 -1.33
C TYR A 222 -3.83 0.74 0.13
N TRP A 223 -3.45 1.93 0.58
CA TRP A 223 -3.09 2.18 1.98
C TRP A 223 -3.14 3.67 2.32
N HIS A 224 -3.06 3.98 3.61
CA HIS A 224 -2.87 5.34 4.11
C HIS A 224 -1.77 5.32 5.18
N GLY A 225 -0.94 6.37 5.18
CA GLY A 225 0.13 6.55 6.16
C GLY A 225 0.33 8.03 6.43
N ARG A 226 1.56 8.53 6.28
CA ARG A 226 1.83 9.98 6.44
C ARG A 226 1.19 10.86 5.37
N PHE A 227 1.06 10.35 4.15
CA PHE A 227 0.52 11.09 3.00
C PHE A 227 -0.86 10.55 2.60
N GLY A 228 -1.58 11.31 1.75
CA GLY A 228 -3.00 11.05 1.43
C GLY A 228 -3.31 9.59 1.09
N GLY A 229 -2.53 8.95 0.23
CA GLY A 229 -2.71 7.53 -0.10
C GLY A 229 -4.12 7.27 -0.65
N VAL A 230 -4.84 6.29 -0.08
CA VAL A 230 -6.24 6.03 -0.44
C VAL A 230 -7.10 7.27 -0.34
N TYR A 231 -6.89 8.19 0.60
CA TYR A 231 -7.74 9.40 0.72
C TYR A 231 -7.61 10.36 -0.46
N THR A 232 -6.58 10.23 -1.29
CA THR A 232 -6.36 11.07 -2.47
C THR A 232 -7.29 10.67 -3.62
N ASN A 233 -8.41 11.40 -3.76
CA ASN A 233 -9.47 11.07 -4.72
C ASN A 233 -8.99 10.90 -6.16
N HIS A 234 -8.15 11.79 -6.68
CA HIS A 234 -7.69 11.69 -8.08
C HIS A 234 -6.86 10.43 -8.35
N LEU A 235 -6.16 9.87 -7.34
CA LEU A 235 -5.45 8.61 -7.47
C LEU A 235 -6.43 7.44 -7.54
N ARG A 236 -7.45 7.41 -6.67
CA ARG A 236 -8.52 6.40 -6.73
C ARG A 236 -9.28 6.44 -8.06
N LYS A 237 -9.66 7.64 -8.52
CA LYS A 237 -10.29 7.83 -9.84
C LYS A 237 -9.42 7.32 -10.98
N SER A 238 -8.10 7.52 -10.90
CA SER A 238 -7.16 6.99 -11.89
C SER A 238 -7.11 5.46 -11.88
N ALA A 239 -7.15 4.83 -10.70
CA ALA A 239 -7.21 3.37 -10.59
C ALA A 239 -8.51 2.79 -11.18
N TYR A 240 -9.67 3.33 -10.79
CA TYR A 240 -10.97 2.94 -11.37
C TYR A 240 -10.99 3.12 -12.89
N ARG A 241 -10.52 4.27 -13.39
CA ARG A 241 -10.41 4.53 -14.84
C ARG A 241 -9.62 3.43 -15.55
N SER A 242 -8.48 3.04 -14.99
CA SER A 242 -7.65 1.96 -15.55
C SER A 242 -8.36 0.61 -15.54
N PHE A 243 -9.10 0.27 -14.48
CA PHE A 243 -9.89 -0.97 -14.46
C PHE A 243 -11.03 -0.98 -15.47
N ILE A 244 -11.73 0.15 -15.63
CA ILE A 244 -12.78 0.32 -16.62
C ILE A 244 -12.22 0.24 -18.04
N GLU A 245 -11.07 0.85 -18.33
CA GLU A 245 -10.42 0.74 -19.64
C GLU A 245 -9.96 -0.69 -19.95
N ALA A 246 -9.38 -1.40 -18.97
CA ALA A 246 -9.00 -2.80 -19.12
C ALA A 246 -10.22 -3.67 -19.46
N GLU A 247 -11.35 -3.44 -18.77
CA GLU A 247 -12.60 -4.13 -19.03
C GLU A 247 -13.18 -3.80 -20.42
N LYS A 248 -13.19 -2.52 -20.83
CA LYS A 248 -13.60 -2.11 -22.17
C LYS A 248 -12.79 -2.83 -23.24
N ILE A 249 -11.47 -2.93 -23.06
CA ILE A 249 -10.60 -3.68 -23.98
C ILE A 249 -11.02 -5.15 -23.99
N ALA A 250 -11.20 -5.79 -22.83
CA ALA A 250 -11.63 -7.19 -22.76
C ALA A 250 -12.93 -7.45 -23.55
N ARG A 251 -13.91 -6.53 -23.46
CA ARG A 251 -15.24 -6.64 -24.12
C ARG A 251 -15.25 -6.39 -25.64
N ARG A 252 -14.25 -5.71 -26.23
CA ARG A 252 -14.28 -5.21 -27.64
C ARG A 252 -14.44 -6.23 -28.78
N SER A 253 -14.40 -7.54 -28.53
CA SER A 253 -14.40 -8.56 -29.59
C SER A 253 -15.44 -9.65 -29.41
N GLU A 254 -16.22 -9.60 -28.33
CA GLU A 254 -17.23 -10.60 -28.02
C GLU A 254 -18.61 -9.98 -28.21
N ILE A 255 -19.61 -10.80 -28.54
CA ILE A 255 -21.01 -10.39 -28.46
C ILE A 255 -21.32 -10.18 -26.98
N PHE A 256 -21.03 -8.98 -26.47
CA PHE A 256 -21.32 -8.64 -25.09
C PHE A 256 -22.82 -8.43 -24.91
N MET A 257 -23.43 -9.34 -24.18
CA MET A 257 -24.81 -9.24 -23.73
C MET A 257 -24.85 -8.70 -22.31
N PRO A 258 -25.64 -7.65 -22.04
CA PRO A 258 -25.87 -7.21 -20.68
C PRO A 258 -26.40 -8.36 -19.81
N SER A 259 -25.88 -8.47 -18.61
CA SER A 259 -26.24 -9.55 -17.67
C SER A 259 -26.08 -9.11 -16.23
N ILE A 260 -26.68 -9.87 -15.33
CA ILE A 260 -26.46 -9.76 -13.89
C ILE A 260 -25.72 -11.01 -13.47
N ILE A 261 -24.60 -10.84 -12.79
CA ILE A 261 -23.79 -11.93 -12.24
C ILE A 261 -23.91 -11.87 -10.72
N SER A 262 -24.21 -13.01 -10.10
CA SER A 262 -24.10 -13.16 -8.65
C SER A 262 -22.76 -13.80 -8.33
N THR A 263 -21.98 -13.16 -7.45
CA THR A 263 -20.66 -13.63 -7.04
C THR A 263 -20.25 -12.95 -5.75
N ASP A 264 -19.46 -13.64 -4.93
CA ASP A 264 -18.72 -13.01 -3.83
C ASP A 264 -17.61 -12.14 -4.44
N PHE A 265 -17.90 -10.85 -4.59
CA PHE A 265 -17.03 -9.90 -5.25
C PHE A 265 -15.92 -9.46 -4.32
N ASP A 266 -16.24 -9.14 -3.07
CA ASP A 266 -15.31 -8.58 -2.11
C ASP A 266 -14.70 -9.57 -1.12
N MET A 267 -14.97 -10.86 -1.33
CA MET A 267 -14.41 -12.01 -0.62
C MET A 267 -14.81 -12.05 0.87
N ASP A 268 -16.00 -11.58 1.20
CA ASP A 268 -16.58 -11.59 2.55
C ASP A 268 -17.44 -12.84 2.85
N GLY A 269 -17.65 -13.71 1.85
CA GLY A 269 -18.47 -14.91 1.94
C GLY A 269 -19.95 -14.70 1.62
N ARG A 270 -20.34 -13.52 1.14
CA ARG A 270 -21.70 -13.19 0.66
C ARG A 270 -21.65 -12.87 -0.82
N GLU A 271 -22.77 -13.10 -1.51
CA GLU A 271 -22.86 -12.77 -2.93
C GLU A 271 -23.35 -11.34 -3.14
N GLU A 272 -22.64 -10.59 -3.98
CA GLU A 272 -23.06 -9.33 -4.59
C GLU A 272 -23.75 -9.58 -5.93
N PHE A 273 -24.45 -8.56 -6.43
CA PHE A 273 -25.12 -8.59 -7.73
C PHE A 273 -24.49 -7.56 -8.67
N LEU A 274 -23.79 -8.05 -9.69
CA LEU A 274 -23.04 -7.22 -10.63
C LEU A 274 -23.82 -7.11 -11.94
N TYR A 275 -24.55 -6.01 -12.12
CA TYR A 275 -25.09 -5.68 -13.45
C TYR A 275 -23.97 -5.15 -14.34
N GLN A 276 -23.78 -5.81 -15.48
CA GLN A 276 -22.81 -5.43 -16.48
C GLN A 276 -23.53 -5.03 -17.76
N GLY A 277 -23.40 -3.76 -18.17
CA GLY A 277 -24.09 -3.19 -19.33
C GLY A 277 -23.15 -2.69 -20.41
N LYS A 278 -23.72 -2.24 -21.54
CA LYS A 278 -22.95 -1.65 -22.66
C LYS A 278 -22.49 -0.22 -22.39
N VAL A 279 -23.24 0.50 -21.55
CA VAL A 279 -23.01 1.92 -21.24
C VAL A 279 -22.53 2.11 -19.81
N TYR A 280 -23.06 1.31 -18.87
CA TYR A 280 -22.70 1.38 -17.47
C TYR A 280 -22.67 0.00 -16.83
N ASN A 281 -21.92 -0.14 -15.74
CA ASN A 281 -22.04 -1.24 -14.80
C ASN A 281 -22.62 -0.71 -13.49
N ALA A 282 -23.40 -1.51 -12.78
CA ALA A 282 -23.94 -1.16 -11.46
C ALA A 282 -23.83 -2.37 -10.54
N TYR A 283 -23.09 -2.23 -9.45
CA TYR A 283 -22.81 -3.32 -8.52
C TYR A 283 -23.51 -3.06 -7.20
N ILE A 284 -24.33 -4.03 -6.78
CA ILE A 284 -25.19 -3.95 -5.62
C ILE A 284 -24.71 -4.92 -4.56
N HIS A 285 -24.56 -4.41 -3.36
CA HIS A 285 -24.19 -5.19 -2.19
C HIS A 285 -25.43 -5.74 -1.51
N ARG A 286 -25.33 -6.97 -0.99
CA ARG A 286 -26.46 -7.57 -0.25
C ARG A 286 -26.74 -6.81 1.05
N LEU A 287 -25.70 -6.40 1.76
CA LEU A 287 -25.85 -5.51 2.92
C LEU A 287 -26.29 -4.11 2.47
N GLY A 288 -27.41 -3.69 3.02
CA GLY A 288 -28.07 -2.42 2.79
C GLY A 288 -28.67 -2.23 1.41
N GLY A 289 -28.73 -3.28 0.58
CA GLY A 289 -29.25 -3.18 -0.79
C GLY A 289 -28.55 -2.09 -1.62
N SER A 290 -27.33 -1.71 -1.23
CA SER A 290 -26.71 -0.46 -1.63
C SER A 290 -25.85 -0.64 -2.88
N ALA A 291 -25.87 0.36 -3.77
CA ALA A 291 -24.95 0.37 -4.89
C ALA A 291 -23.57 0.83 -4.39
N PHE A 292 -22.55 0.00 -4.60
CA PHE A 292 -21.17 0.30 -4.17
C PHE A 292 -20.25 0.68 -5.34
N GLU A 293 -20.64 0.37 -6.57
CA GLU A 293 -19.90 0.76 -7.78
C GLU A 293 -20.86 1.06 -8.93
N LEU A 294 -20.67 2.21 -9.58
CA LEU A 294 -21.43 2.65 -10.74
C LEU A 294 -20.46 3.20 -11.79
N ASP A 295 -20.10 2.37 -12.74
CA ASP A 295 -19.17 2.73 -13.81
C ASP A 295 -19.92 3.29 -15.00
N TYR A 296 -19.44 4.41 -15.53
CA TYR A 296 -19.83 4.94 -16.82
C TYR A 296 -18.72 4.70 -17.84
N LEU A 297 -18.94 3.69 -18.69
CA LEU A 297 -17.93 3.16 -19.60
C LEU A 297 -17.45 4.17 -20.67
N PRO A 298 -18.31 5.04 -21.25
CA PRO A 298 -17.86 6.02 -22.23
C PRO A 298 -16.79 6.99 -21.71
N ALA A 299 -16.88 7.40 -20.43
CA ALA A 299 -15.91 8.30 -19.81
C ALA A 299 -14.88 7.57 -18.91
N SER A 300 -15.04 6.26 -18.71
CA SER A 300 -14.26 5.45 -17.78
C SER A 300 -14.22 6.07 -16.39
N TRP A 301 -15.42 6.36 -15.89
CA TRP A 301 -15.63 7.08 -14.64
C TRP A 301 -16.48 6.25 -13.69
N ASN A 302 -16.01 6.06 -12.47
CA ASN A 302 -16.80 5.46 -11.41
C ASN A 302 -17.45 6.58 -10.57
N TYR A 303 -18.78 6.63 -10.54
CA TYR A 303 -19.52 7.66 -9.79
C TYR A 303 -19.53 7.44 -8.28
N LEU A 304 -19.27 6.22 -7.82
CA LEU A 304 -19.36 5.83 -6.40
C LEU A 304 -17.99 5.65 -5.72
N ASP A 305 -16.91 6.06 -6.38
CA ASP A 305 -15.58 6.24 -5.80
C ASP A 305 -15.60 7.41 -4.82
N THR A 306 -16.20 7.13 -3.67
CA THR A 306 -16.30 7.96 -2.49
C THR A 306 -15.49 7.33 -1.36
N MET A 307 -15.33 8.04 -0.26
CA MET A 307 -14.60 7.58 0.91
C MET A 307 -15.36 8.06 2.13
N ALA A 308 -15.65 7.16 3.06
CA ALA A 308 -16.22 7.56 4.33
C ALA A 308 -15.19 8.36 5.15
N ARG A 309 -15.69 9.22 6.04
CA ARG A 309 -14.91 10.03 6.98
C ARG A 309 -14.48 9.15 8.13
N TRP A 310 -13.56 8.23 7.88
CA TRP A 310 -13.09 7.33 8.93
C TRP A 310 -12.29 8.10 9.99
N PRO A 311 -12.44 7.75 11.28
CA PRO A 311 -11.58 8.29 12.29
C PRO A 311 -10.14 7.81 12.05
N GLU A 312 -9.15 8.63 12.36
CA GLU A 312 -7.73 8.27 12.31
C GLU A 312 -7.08 8.50 13.67
N SER A 313 -6.00 7.78 13.95
CA SER A 313 -5.30 7.86 15.24
C SER A 313 -4.81 9.28 15.58
N PHE A 314 -4.53 10.09 14.56
CA PHE A 314 -4.09 11.48 14.68
C PHE A 314 -5.23 12.51 14.83
N HIS A 315 -6.52 12.10 14.72
CA HIS A 315 -7.67 13.00 14.94
C HIS A 315 -7.94 13.33 16.43
N GLN A 316 -7.18 12.76 17.37
CA GLN A 316 -7.39 12.93 18.82
C GLN A 316 -8.86 12.63 19.22
N ASP A 317 -9.47 13.46 20.08
CA ASP A 317 -10.87 13.33 20.53
C ASP A 317 -11.88 14.02 19.59
N LYS A 318 -11.45 14.48 18.40
CA LYS A 318 -12.32 15.10 17.40
C LYS A 318 -12.88 14.04 16.46
N LEU A 319 -13.81 13.25 16.98
CA LEU A 319 -14.53 12.22 16.21
C LEU A 319 -15.85 12.76 15.61
N ALA A 320 -16.23 14.00 15.92
CA ALA A 320 -17.40 14.64 15.33
C ALA A 320 -17.28 14.66 13.80
N GLY A 321 -18.35 14.25 13.11
CA GLY A 321 -18.39 14.10 11.66
C GLY A 321 -17.72 12.84 11.11
N CYS A 322 -17.15 11.96 11.95
CA CYS A 322 -16.67 10.67 11.47
C CYS A 322 -17.85 9.74 11.17
N ASP A 323 -17.82 9.11 10.01
CA ASP A 323 -18.89 8.21 9.59
C ASP A 323 -18.75 6.86 10.31
N TRP A 324 -19.89 6.24 10.62
CA TRP A 324 -19.98 4.89 11.18
C TRP A 324 -20.47 3.86 10.15
N TYR A 325 -20.74 4.30 8.92
CA TYR A 325 -21.19 3.49 7.79
C TYR A 325 -20.45 3.89 6.50
N TRP A 326 -20.54 3.04 5.48
CA TRP A 326 -19.82 3.27 4.21
C TRP A 326 -20.60 4.26 3.35
N ARG A 327 -19.90 5.19 2.70
CA ARG A 327 -20.54 6.08 1.72
C ARG A 327 -20.75 5.33 0.41
N ARG A 328 -22.01 5.04 0.12
CA ARG A 328 -22.49 4.32 -1.07
C ARG A 328 -23.71 5.06 -1.65
N SER A 329 -24.34 4.52 -2.68
CA SER A 329 -25.62 5.04 -3.19
C SER A 329 -26.76 4.10 -2.82
N PHE A 330 -27.99 4.63 -2.83
CA PHE A 330 -29.21 3.95 -2.38
C PHE A 330 -29.09 3.47 -0.92
N LEU A 331 -28.78 4.42 -0.03
CA LEU A 331 -28.74 4.19 1.41
C LEU A 331 -30.08 4.58 2.03
N ASP A 332 -30.77 3.60 2.62
CA ASP A 332 -32.07 3.79 3.24
C ASP A 332 -31.91 4.23 4.70
N HIS A 333 -32.13 5.51 4.95
CA HIS A 333 -32.09 6.11 6.29
C HIS A 333 -33.51 6.36 6.84
N PHE A 334 -33.67 6.20 8.15
CA PHE A 334 -34.87 6.57 8.89
C PHE A 334 -34.48 7.52 10.03
N PHE A 335 -34.68 8.80 9.83
CA PHE A 335 -34.31 9.81 10.83
C PHE A 335 -35.41 10.05 11.86
N SER A 336 -35.01 10.49 13.05
CA SER A 336 -35.94 11.03 14.03
C SER A 336 -36.58 12.35 13.53
N PRO A 337 -37.80 12.71 13.99
CA PRO A 337 -38.48 13.92 13.53
C PRO A 337 -37.74 15.24 13.85
N ASP A 338 -36.84 15.20 14.83
CA ASP A 338 -35.98 16.30 15.26
C ASP A 338 -34.61 16.33 14.56
N ALA A 339 -34.31 15.38 13.67
CA ALA A 339 -33.08 15.38 12.91
C ALA A 339 -33.04 16.55 11.91
N ASP A 340 -31.89 17.23 11.84
CA ASP A 340 -31.61 18.28 10.86
C ASP A 340 -30.33 18.00 10.06
N ILE A 341 -30.05 18.87 9.09
CA ILE A 341 -28.91 18.71 8.19
C ILE A 341 -27.55 18.87 8.91
N ASP A 342 -27.49 19.68 9.96
CA ASP A 342 -26.26 19.93 10.71
C ASP A 342 -25.92 18.70 11.57
N ALA A 343 -26.92 18.13 12.23
CA ALA A 343 -26.81 16.87 12.96
C ALA A 343 -26.45 15.71 12.03
N PHE A 344 -27.02 15.67 10.81
CA PHE A 344 -26.65 14.68 9.81
C PHE A 344 -25.18 14.81 9.37
N ASP A 345 -24.74 16.03 9.02
CA ASP A 345 -23.35 16.26 8.61
C ASP A 345 -22.35 15.89 9.72
N ARG A 346 -22.66 16.22 10.98
CA ARG A 346 -21.81 15.94 12.14
C ARG A 346 -21.89 14.50 12.66
N MET A 347 -22.74 13.65 12.08
CA MET A 347 -22.98 12.28 12.57
C MET A 347 -23.51 12.26 14.02
N GLU A 348 -24.33 13.24 14.37
CA GLU A 348 -24.96 13.43 15.69
C GLU A 348 -26.47 13.14 15.67
N TYR A 349 -27.03 12.82 14.50
CA TYR A 349 -28.44 12.44 14.35
C TYR A 349 -28.75 11.06 14.95
N THR A 350 -30.03 10.82 15.23
CA THR A 350 -30.52 9.48 15.62
C THR A 350 -31.01 8.72 14.38
N GLU A 351 -30.34 7.63 14.05
CA GLU A 351 -30.81 6.64 13.08
C GLU A 351 -31.83 5.71 13.76
N LEU A 352 -33.07 5.72 13.27
CA LEU A 352 -34.16 4.87 13.77
C LEU A 352 -34.24 3.53 13.04
N GLY A 353 -33.67 3.42 11.84
CA GLY A 353 -33.64 2.19 11.05
C GLY A 353 -32.37 1.37 11.27
N ASP A 354 -32.35 0.17 10.71
CA ASP A 354 -31.17 -0.69 10.65
C ASP A 354 -30.74 -1.01 9.20
N PHE A 355 -31.40 -0.42 8.21
CA PHE A 355 -31.25 -0.78 6.79
C PHE A 355 -29.89 -0.48 6.17
N LEU A 356 -29.00 0.32 6.80
CA LEU A 356 -27.71 0.67 6.19
C LEU A 356 -26.74 -0.52 6.08
N ASN A 357 -26.89 -1.53 6.94
CA ASN A 357 -25.97 -2.67 6.99
C ASN A 357 -26.66 -4.03 7.18
N GLN A 358 -27.99 -4.07 7.29
CA GLN A 358 -28.73 -5.33 7.30
C GLN A 358 -28.82 -5.94 5.89
N PRO A 359 -28.89 -7.28 5.78
CA PRO A 359 -29.02 -7.95 4.49
C PRO A 359 -30.39 -7.68 3.85
N PHE A 360 -30.40 -7.41 2.55
CA PHE A 360 -31.60 -7.34 1.73
C PHE A 360 -31.75 -8.66 0.96
N GLU A 361 -33.00 -9.12 0.81
CA GLU A 361 -33.31 -10.31 0.02
C GLU A 361 -33.60 -9.93 -1.44
N PRO A 362 -32.87 -10.50 -2.42
CA PRO A 362 -33.15 -10.26 -3.83
C PRO A 362 -34.45 -10.94 -4.23
N VAL A 363 -35.24 -10.27 -5.06
CA VAL A 363 -36.43 -10.85 -5.69
C VAL A 363 -36.18 -10.93 -7.20
N ASP A 364 -36.25 -12.15 -7.74
CA ASP A 364 -36.18 -12.34 -9.19
C ASP A 364 -37.46 -11.83 -9.84
N LEU A 365 -37.35 -10.69 -10.52
CA LEU A 365 -38.40 -10.16 -11.36
C LEU A 365 -38.34 -10.90 -12.69
N LYS A 366 -39.01 -12.05 -12.78
CA LYS A 366 -39.24 -12.77 -14.05
C LYS A 366 -39.71 -11.77 -15.11
N ARG A 367 -38.82 -11.38 -16.02
CA ARG A 367 -39.11 -10.50 -17.15
C ARG A 367 -39.16 -11.29 -18.44
#